data_AF-A0A933JL40-F1
#
_entry.id   AF-A0A933JL40-F1
#
_cell.length_a   1.000
_cell.length_b   1.000
_cell.length_c   1.000
_cell.angle_alpha   90.00
_cell.angle_beta   90.00
_cell.angle_gamma   90.00
#
_symmetry.space_group_name_H-M   'P 1'
#
loop_
_entity.id
_entity.type
_entity.pdbx_description
1 polymer ?
#
loop_
_entity_poly.entity_id
_entity_poly.type
_entity_poly.pdbx_seq_one_letter_code
_entity_poly.pdbx_strand_id
1 'polypeptide(L)' 'MLAVGRVPLWPDPSNLFTEWFELVETGAISGKRAHDARIVAWMRAHSLSSILTFNPADFKGFDGIQVLAGRQSADQG' A
#
# COMPACT_ATOMS: atom_id res chain seq x y z
N MET A 1 18.13 23.01 -5.25
CA MET A 1 16.91 22.61 -6.00
C MET A 1 16.81 21.10 -5.95
N LEU A 2 16.04 20.53 -5.02
CA LEU A 2 15.80 19.09 -5.00
C LEU A 2 14.82 18.79 -6.15
N ALA A 3 15.23 17.94 -7.09
CA ALA A 3 14.34 17.49 -8.15
C ALA A 3 13.21 16.67 -7.49
N VAL A 4 11.95 17.08 -7.72
CA VAL A 4 10.80 16.23 -7.40
C VAL A 4 10.88 15.05 -8.36
N GLY A 5 11.28 13.89 -7.85
CA GLY A 5 11.30 12.66 -8.63
C GLY A 5 9.90 12.34 -9.15
N ARG A 6 9.80 11.94 -10.42
CA ARG A 6 8.56 11.40 -10.98
C ARG A 6 8.36 9.98 -10.47
N VAL A 7 7.17 9.71 -9.91
CA VAL A 7 6.75 8.35 -9.57
C VAL A 7 5.93 7.82 -10.75
N PRO A 8 6.33 6.70 -11.40
CA PRO A 8 5.56 6.12 -12.49
C PRO A 8 4.25 5.55 -11.95
N LEU A 9 3.15 5.76 -12.68
CA LEU A 9 1.88 5.12 -12.40
C LEU A 9 1.84 3.78 -13.13
N TRP A 10 1.62 2.70 -12.39
CA TRP A 10 1.49 1.36 -12.94
C TRP A 10 -0.01 0.95 -12.94
N PRO A 11 -0.47 0.22 -13.97
CA PRO A 11 -1.87 -0.18 -14.07
C PRO A 11 -2.22 -1.27 -13.04
N ASP A 12 -3.53 -1.45 -12.82
CA ASP A 12 -4.05 -2.60 -12.07
C ASP A 12 -3.75 -3.90 -12.85
N PRO A 13 -3.07 -4.89 -12.23
CA PRO A 13 -2.79 -6.16 -12.87
C PRO A 13 -4.04 -7.06 -12.91
N SER A 14 -4.08 -8.01 -13.83
CA SER A 14 -5.26 -8.87 -14.05
C SER A 14 -5.62 -9.76 -12.86
N ASN A 15 -4.65 -10.11 -12.01
CA ASN A 15 -4.84 -10.90 -10.79
C ASN A 15 -5.15 -10.06 -9.54
N LEU A 16 -5.31 -8.74 -9.65
CA LEU A 16 -5.54 -7.86 -8.50
C LEU A 16 -6.72 -8.30 -7.64
N PHE A 17 -7.84 -8.68 -8.28
CA PHE A 17 -9.03 -9.11 -7.56
C PHE A 17 -8.77 -10.40 -6.77
N THR A 18 -8.08 -11.38 -7.37
CA THR A 18 -7.75 -12.64 -6.70
C THR A 18 -6.89 -12.40 -5.46
N GLU A 19 -5.79 -11.66 -5.60
CA GLU A 19 -4.89 -11.31 -4.49
C GLU A 19 -5.62 -10.54 -3.37
N TRP A 20 -6.51 -9.62 -3.74
CA TRP A 20 -7.30 -8.84 -2.79
C TRP A 20 -8.31 -9.72 -2.07
N PHE A 21 -9.03 -10.57 -2.80
CA PHE A 21 -10.05 -11.43 -2.23
C PHE A 21 -9.43 -12.42 -1.24
N GLU A 22 -8.30 -13.05 -1.60
CA GLU A 22 -7.55 -13.92 -0.70
C GLU A 22 -7.11 -13.19 0.59
N LEU A 23 -6.58 -11.97 0.48
CA LEU A 23 -6.20 -11.16 1.64
C LEU A 23 -7.39 -10.85 2.56
N VAL A 24 -8.52 -10.47 1.98
CA VAL A 24 -9.72 -10.08 2.73
C VAL A 24 -10.35 -11.29 3.40
N GLU A 25 -10.41 -12.42 2.71
CA GLU A 25 -10.96 -13.69 3.23
C GLU A 25 -10.08 -14.25 4.34
N THR A 26 -8.78 -14.42 4.08
CA THR A 26 -7.84 -15.00 5.06
C THR A 26 -7.65 -14.11 6.29
N GLY A 27 -7.65 -12.79 6.11
CA GLY A 27 -7.50 -11.82 7.19
C GLY A 27 -8.80 -11.42 7.88
N ALA A 28 -9.97 -11.97 7.47
CA ALA A 28 -11.29 -11.54 7.90
C ALA A 28 -11.46 -10.00 7.88
N ILE A 29 -10.89 -9.36 6.85
CA ILE A 29 -10.82 -7.91 6.74
C ILE A 29 -12.18 -7.39 6.27
N SER A 30 -12.65 -6.28 6.84
CA SER A 30 -13.92 -5.68 6.44
C SER A 30 -13.90 -4.17 6.63
N GLY A 31 -14.88 -3.49 6.02
CA GLY A 31 -15.03 -2.04 6.10
C GLY A 31 -13.83 -1.30 5.52
N LYS A 32 -13.38 -0.24 6.21
CA LYS A 32 -12.31 0.67 5.73
C LYS A 32 -11.01 -0.07 5.41
N ARG A 33 -10.63 -1.09 6.18
CA ARG A 33 -9.38 -1.85 5.99
C ARG A 33 -9.35 -2.65 4.69
N ALA A 34 -10.51 -2.95 4.08
CA ALA A 34 -10.55 -3.65 2.79
C ALA A 34 -9.97 -2.78 1.66
N HIS A 35 -10.02 -1.45 1.79
CA HIS A 35 -9.37 -0.54 0.85
C HIS A 35 -7.85 -0.63 0.95
N ASP A 36 -7.30 -0.63 2.17
CA ASP A 36 -5.85 -0.75 2.40
C ASP A 36 -5.34 -2.13 1.94
N ALA A 37 -6.14 -3.20 2.15
CA ALA A 37 -5.84 -4.52 1.62
C ALA A 37 -5.73 -4.53 0.08
N ARG A 38 -6.49 -3.68 -0.63
CA ARG A 38 -6.40 -3.55 -2.10
C ARG A 38 -5.04 -3.00 -2.53
N ILE A 39 -4.48 -2.06 -1.76
CA ILE A 39 -3.14 -1.53 -2.01
C ILE A 39 -2.10 -2.64 -1.82
N VAL A 40 -2.22 -3.44 -0.76
CA VAL A 40 -1.31 -4.57 -0.50
C VAL A 40 -1.43 -5.65 -1.58
N ALA A 41 -2.64 -5.97 -2.04
CA ALA A 41 -2.87 -6.89 -3.16
C ALA A 41 -2.19 -6.41 -4.45
N TRP A 42 -2.32 -5.11 -4.74
CA TRP A 42 -1.66 -4.48 -5.88
C TRP A 42 -0.14 -4.57 -5.79
N MET A 43 0.42 -4.34 -4.60
CA MET A 43 1.85 -4.52 -4.34
C MET A 43 2.29 -5.96 -4.57
N ARG A 44 1.56 -6.95 -4.03
CA ARG A 44 1.85 -8.38 -4.21
C ARG A 44 1.85 -8.79 -5.67
N ALA A 45 0.82 -8.38 -6.42
CA ALA A 45 0.71 -8.66 -7.85
C ALA A 45 1.86 -8.08 -8.68
N HIS A 46 2.46 -6.97 -8.23
CA HIS A 46 3.66 -6.35 -8.82
C HIS A 46 4.98 -6.76 -8.15
N SER A 47 4.96 -7.72 -7.22
CA SER A 47 6.14 -8.16 -6.45
C SER A 47 6.85 -7.03 -5.68
N LEU A 48 6.09 -6.05 -5.20
CA LEU A 48 6.58 -4.93 -4.40
C LEU A 48 6.45 -5.25 -2.91
N SER A 49 7.50 -4.97 -2.15
CA SER A 49 7.55 -5.27 -0.72
C SER A 49 7.67 -4.03 0.17
N SER A 50 7.74 -2.82 -0.38
CA SER A 50 7.86 -1.60 0.43
C SER A 50 6.77 -0.59 0.05
N ILE A 51 6.17 0.03 1.06
CA ILE A 51 5.21 1.12 0.89
C ILE A 51 5.64 2.34 1.69
N LEU A 52 5.67 3.51 1.05
CA LEU A 52 5.83 4.80 1.71
C LEU A 52 4.45 5.36 2.02
N THR A 53 4.17 5.66 3.28
CA THR A 53 2.86 6.17 3.69
C THR A 53 2.90 7.13 4.87
N PHE A 54 1.89 7.98 5.00
CA PHE A 54 1.67 8.87 6.15
C PHE A 54 0.77 8.26 7.23
N ASN A 55 0.14 7.10 6.98
CA ASN A 55 -0.71 6.37 7.93
C ASN A 55 -0.20 4.93 8.19
N PRO A 56 1.04 4.74 8.69
CA PRO A 56 1.65 3.42 8.81
C PRO A 56 0.84 2.42 9.64
N ALA A 57 0.01 2.89 10.59
CA ALA A 57 -0.85 2.05 11.40
C ALA A 57 -1.92 1.29 10.59
N ASP A 58 -2.39 1.84 9.47
CA ASP A 58 -3.42 1.22 8.64
C ASP A 58 -2.90 -0.05 7.92
N PHE A 59 -1.57 -0.15 7.77
CA PHE A 59 -0.89 -1.29 7.16
C PHE A 59 -0.40 -2.33 8.19
N LYS A 60 -0.70 -2.15 9.48
CA LYS A 60 -0.30 -3.10 10.52
C LYS A 60 -1.00 -4.46 10.32
N GLY A 61 -0.21 -5.52 10.37
CA GLY A 61 -0.69 -6.90 10.28
C GLY A 61 -0.84 -7.44 8.85
N PHE A 62 -0.40 -6.70 7.83
CA PHE A 62 -0.16 -7.28 6.52
C PHE A 62 1.25 -7.86 6.46
N ASP A 63 1.34 -9.16 6.21
CA ASP A 63 2.63 -9.85 6.09
C ASP A 63 3.28 -9.61 4.73
N GLY A 64 4.62 -9.62 4.71
CA GLY A 64 5.42 -9.51 3.49
C GLY A 64 5.64 -8.08 2.98
N ILE A 65 5.18 -7.06 3.73
CA ILE A 65 5.43 -5.65 3.40
C ILE A 65 6.27 -4.93 4.47
N GLN A 66 7.11 -4.02 4.02
CA GLN A 66 7.84 -3.05 4.82
C GLN A 66 7.14 -1.70 4.70
N VAL A 67 6.70 -1.18 5.85
CA VAL A 67 6.02 0.12 5.93
C VAL A 67 7.04 1.20 6.27
N LEU A 68 7.23 2.14 5.36
CA LEU A 68 8.07 3.32 5.54
C LEU A 68 7.18 4.51 5.90
N ALA A 69 7.47 5.15 7.03
CA ALA A 69 6.77 6.37 7.42
C ALA A 69 7.30 7.56 6.61
N GLY A 70 6.42 8.20 5.86
CA GLY A 70 6.71 9.48 5.24
C GLY A 70 6.88 10.56 6.30
N ARG A 71 7.98 11.32 6.24
CA ARG A 71 8.05 12.58 6.98
C ARG A 71 7.10 13.56 6.33
N GLN A 72 6.12 14.06 7.09
CA GLN A 72 5.45 15.29 6.70
C GLN A 72 6.50 16.39 6.75
N SER A 73 6.70 17.09 5.65
CA SER A 73 7.41 18.35 5.67
C SER A 73 6.70 19.20 6.73
N ALA A 74 7.42 19.68 7.74
CA ALA A 74 6.89 20.76 8.57
C ALA A 74 6.42 21.83 7.58
N ASP A 75 5.14 22.17 7.68
CA ASP A 75 4.54 23.21 6.87
C ASP A 75 5.48 24.42 6.89
N GLN A 76 5.78 24.95 5.71
CA GLN A 76 6.56 26.17 5.57
C GLN A 76 5.68 27.30 6.11
N GLY A 77 5.83 27.60 7.40
CA GLY A 77 5.35 28.84 8.00
C GLY A 77 6.07 30.05 7.42
#